data_AF-A0A1A3GI92-F1
#
_entry.id   AF-A0A1A3GI92-F1
#
_cell.length_a   1.000
_cell.length_b   1.000
_cell.length_c   1.000
_cell.angle_alpha   90.00
_cell.angle_beta   90.00
_cell.angle_gamma   90.00
#
_symmetry.space_group_name_H-M   'P 1'
#
loop_
_entity.id
_entity.type
_entity.pdbx_description
1 polymer ?
#
loop_
_entity_poly.entity_id
_entity_poly.type
_entity_poly.pdbx_seq_one_letter_code
_entity_poly.pdbx_strand_id
1 'polypeptide(L)'
;MTDHDKAAARREITDALQKALDRRHEVLDVIVEADNKAAAVDAIATLLGTSHAGGEQVMAMSFDLLTKDARKRIADELEDLNSQLSFAVKDRPASFGDNLSLRPFSGADDRDIFATRTADVGASGDGSGRAAGDLDDEIKAALGRVNAEEAVWFVAEEDGAKVGMVFGELVGGEVNVRIWVHPEYRHRGYGTAALRRSRSEMASYFPAVPMVVRAPGATPS
;
A
#
# COMPACT_ATOMS: atom_id res chain seq x y z
N MET A 1 2.40 9.68 -0.53
CA MET A 1 3.57 8.80 -0.75
C MET A 1 4.43 8.87 0.49
N THR A 2 4.55 7.76 1.20
CA THR A 2 5.33 7.70 2.44
C THR A 2 6.83 7.79 2.13
N ASP A 3 7.66 8.09 3.13
CA ASP A 3 9.12 8.13 2.91
C ASP A 3 9.69 6.75 2.55
N HIS A 4 9.01 5.67 2.94
CA HIS A 4 9.36 4.32 2.54
C HIS A 4 9.02 4.02 1.08
N ASP A 5 7.88 4.51 0.56
CA ASP A 5 7.55 4.38 -0.86
C ASP A 5 8.59 5.10 -1.73
N LYS A 6 9.07 6.26 -1.25
CA LYS A 6 10.17 6.99 -1.91
C LYS A 6 11.47 6.18 -1.88
N ALA A 7 11.81 5.57 -0.75
CA ALA A 7 13.02 4.75 -0.62
C ALA A 7 12.96 3.49 -1.50
N ALA A 8 11.80 2.83 -1.59
CA ALA A 8 11.60 1.67 -2.46
C ALA A 8 11.72 2.05 -3.95
N ALA A 9 11.05 3.13 -4.37
CA ALA A 9 11.16 3.65 -5.74
C ALA A 9 12.60 4.07 -6.07
N ARG A 10 13.29 4.72 -5.12
CA ARG A 10 14.70 5.10 -5.27
C ARG A 10 15.59 3.86 -5.40
N ARG A 11 15.38 2.85 -4.56
CA ARG A 11 16.12 1.58 -4.62
C ARG A 11 15.94 0.88 -5.96
N GLU A 12 14.72 0.86 -6.49
CA GLU A 12 14.44 0.29 -7.80
C GLU A 12 15.22 0.99 -8.91
N ILE A 13 15.22 2.34 -8.92
CA ILE A 13 15.97 3.13 -9.90
C ILE A 13 17.49 2.89 -9.75
N THR A 14 18.01 2.92 -8.52
CA THR A 14 19.44 2.71 -8.26
C THR A 14 19.88 1.30 -8.65
N ASP A 15 19.04 0.28 -8.42
CA ASP A 15 19.26 -1.10 -8.86
C ASP A 15 19.27 -1.21 -10.40
N ALA A 16 18.35 -0.53 -11.09
CA ALA A 16 18.33 -0.48 -12.55
C ALA A 16 19.60 0.17 -13.13
N LEU A 17 20.04 1.30 -12.56
CA LEU A 17 21.28 1.97 -12.96
C LEU A 17 22.50 1.08 -12.75
N GLN A 18 22.61 0.42 -11.58
CA GLN A 18 23.71 -0.50 -11.29
C GLN A 18 23.76 -1.67 -12.30
N LYS A 19 22.63 -2.33 -12.54
CA LYS A 19 22.52 -3.40 -13.55
C LYS A 19 22.88 -2.93 -14.95
N ALA A 20 22.43 -1.72 -15.33
CA ALA A 20 22.75 -1.14 -16.63
C ALA A 20 24.25 -0.91 -16.81
N LEU A 21 24.94 -0.43 -15.75
CA LEU A 21 26.38 -0.19 -15.77
C LEU A 21 27.19 -1.48 -15.85
N ASP A 22 26.72 -2.55 -15.19
CA ASP A 22 27.34 -3.87 -15.25
C ASP A 22 27.15 -4.53 -16.62
N ARG A 23 26.00 -4.28 -17.28
CA ARG A 23 25.63 -4.79 -18.61
C ARG A 23 25.69 -3.74 -19.72
N ARG A 24 26.58 -2.75 -19.57
CA ARG A 24 26.64 -1.55 -20.43
C ARG A 24 26.68 -1.80 -21.94
N HIS A 25 27.33 -2.89 -22.38
CA HIS A 25 27.38 -3.21 -23.81
C HIS A 25 26.03 -3.68 -24.31
N GLU A 26 25.38 -4.61 -23.59
CA GLU A 26 24.04 -5.10 -23.92
C GLU A 26 23.00 -3.97 -23.89
N VAL A 27 23.12 -3.06 -22.92
CA VAL A 27 22.24 -1.87 -22.84
C VAL A 27 22.41 -0.97 -24.06
N LEU A 28 23.65 -0.72 -24.50
CA LEU A 28 23.90 0.07 -25.69
C LEU A 28 23.39 -0.65 -26.94
N ASP A 29 23.55 -1.97 -27.02
CA ASP A 29 23.06 -2.77 -28.15
C ASP A 29 21.54 -2.64 -28.27
N VAL A 30 20.77 -2.84 -27.19
CA VAL A 30 19.30 -2.72 -27.25
C VAL A 30 18.82 -1.29 -27.53
N ILE A 31 19.59 -0.26 -27.12
CA ILE A 31 19.27 1.13 -27.46
C ILE A 31 19.47 1.40 -28.95
N VAL A 32 20.55 0.86 -29.53
CA VAL A 32 20.88 1.06 -30.95
C VAL A 32 19.92 0.31 -31.87
N GLU A 33 19.44 -0.86 -31.45
CA GLU A 33 18.47 -1.66 -32.22
C GLU A 33 17.03 -1.13 -32.14
N ALA A 34 16.73 -0.21 -31.22
CA ALA A 34 15.38 0.31 -31.03
C ALA A 34 15.03 1.43 -32.04
N ASP A 35 13.83 1.36 -32.62
CA ASP A 35 13.33 2.34 -33.60
C ASP A 35 13.21 3.77 -33.03
N ASN A 36 12.93 3.88 -31.73
CA ASN A 36 12.69 5.15 -31.06
C ASN A 36 12.92 5.04 -29.55
N LYS A 37 12.88 6.18 -28.86
CA LYS A 37 13.12 6.26 -27.41
C LYS A 37 12.16 5.39 -26.59
N ALA A 38 10.88 5.32 -26.94
CA ALA A 38 9.91 4.52 -26.18
C ALA A 38 10.23 3.03 -26.31
N ALA A 39 10.51 2.56 -27.54
CA ALA A 39 10.95 1.20 -27.79
C ALA A 39 12.26 0.85 -27.06
N ALA A 40 13.21 1.80 -26.98
CA ALA A 40 14.45 1.63 -26.23
C ALA A 40 14.19 1.47 -24.73
N VAL A 41 13.29 2.28 -24.16
CA VAL A 41 12.89 2.19 -22.74
C VAL A 41 12.27 0.82 -22.44
N ASP A 42 11.35 0.35 -23.26
CA ASP A 42 10.72 -0.97 -23.10
C ASP A 42 11.75 -2.11 -23.21
N ALA A 43 12.69 -2.01 -24.17
CA ALA A 43 13.75 -2.97 -24.35
C ALA A 43 14.72 -3.00 -23.17
N ILE A 44 15.11 -1.84 -22.62
CA ILE A 44 15.94 -1.73 -21.42
C ILE A 44 15.22 -2.32 -20.21
N ALA A 45 13.95 -1.97 -20.00
CA ALA A 45 13.15 -2.47 -18.88
C ALA A 45 13.07 -4.00 -18.91
N THR A 46 12.85 -4.57 -20.11
CA THR A 46 12.86 -6.01 -20.35
C THR A 46 14.23 -6.63 -20.10
N LEU A 47 15.29 -6.05 -20.66
CA LEU A 47 16.66 -6.55 -20.51
C LEU A 47 17.09 -6.63 -19.05
N LEU A 48 16.78 -5.61 -18.25
CA LEU A 48 17.24 -5.46 -16.86
C LEU A 48 16.26 -6.01 -15.82
N GLY A 49 15.05 -6.41 -16.24
CA GLY A 49 13.98 -6.86 -15.34
C GLY A 49 13.57 -5.76 -14.35
N THR A 50 13.33 -4.54 -14.85
CA THR A 50 12.95 -3.36 -14.05
C THR A 50 11.64 -2.75 -14.58
N SER A 51 11.02 -1.82 -13.85
CA SER A 51 9.85 -1.11 -14.36
C SER A 51 10.18 -0.20 -15.54
N HIS A 52 9.15 0.25 -16.25
CA HIS A 52 9.26 1.29 -17.27
C HIS A 52 9.97 2.55 -16.74
N ALA A 53 9.68 2.96 -15.49
CA ALA A 53 10.35 4.10 -14.87
C ALA A 53 11.86 3.84 -14.67
N GLY A 54 12.26 2.63 -14.29
CA GLY A 54 13.67 2.23 -14.25
C GLY A 54 14.34 2.30 -15.63
N GLY A 55 13.65 1.82 -16.67
CA GLY A 55 14.09 1.93 -18.07
C GLY A 55 14.27 3.38 -18.53
N GLU A 56 13.33 4.27 -18.17
CA GLU A 56 13.43 5.70 -18.47
C GLU A 56 14.65 6.35 -17.82
N GLN A 57 14.95 6.01 -16.57
CA GLN A 57 16.11 6.56 -15.85
C GLN A 57 17.44 6.08 -16.46
N VAL A 58 17.51 4.82 -16.87
CA VAL A 58 18.69 4.29 -17.59
C VAL A 58 18.84 4.99 -18.96
N MET A 59 17.75 5.18 -19.71
CA MET A 59 17.77 5.88 -20.98
C MET A 59 18.15 7.37 -20.84
N ALA A 60 17.82 7.99 -19.72
CA ALA A 60 18.16 9.38 -19.39
C ALA A 60 19.53 9.54 -18.71
N MET A 61 20.26 8.45 -18.51
CA MET A 61 21.55 8.45 -17.82
C MET A 61 22.58 9.31 -18.57
N SER A 62 23.23 10.22 -17.84
CA SER A 62 24.35 11.00 -18.37
C SER A 62 25.65 10.19 -18.34
N PHE A 63 26.55 10.43 -19.30
CA PHE A 63 27.80 9.67 -19.45
C PHE A 63 28.78 9.81 -18.27
N ASP A 64 28.66 10.85 -17.44
CA ASP A 64 29.44 10.99 -16.21
C ASP A 64 29.14 9.89 -15.18
N LEU A 65 27.95 9.30 -15.23
CA LEU A 65 27.57 8.16 -14.40
C LEU A 65 28.31 6.86 -14.77
N LEU A 66 28.96 6.80 -15.94
CA LEU A 66 29.83 5.66 -16.33
C LEU A 66 31.18 5.65 -15.60
N THR A 67 31.58 6.78 -14.99
CA THR A 67 32.87 6.90 -14.32
C THR A 67 32.99 5.92 -13.15
N LYS A 68 34.22 5.49 -12.83
CA LYS A 68 34.45 4.56 -11.71
C LYS A 68 33.94 5.11 -10.38
N ASP A 69 34.08 6.42 -10.17
CA ASP A 69 33.59 7.09 -8.97
C ASP A 69 32.07 7.06 -8.87
N ALA A 70 31.35 7.46 -9.93
CA ALA A 70 29.90 7.47 -9.92
C ALA A 70 29.31 6.06 -9.75
N ARG A 71 29.89 5.05 -10.41
CA ARG A 71 29.49 3.65 -10.23
C ARG A 71 29.66 3.17 -8.78
N LYS A 72 30.76 3.54 -8.13
CA LYS A 72 30.96 3.23 -6.72
C LYS A 72 29.88 3.89 -5.85
N ARG A 73 29.59 5.18 -6.08
CA ARG A 73 28.53 5.89 -5.35
C ARG A 73 27.14 5.27 -5.53
N ILE A 74 26.81 4.82 -6.74
CA ILE A 74 25.55 4.13 -7.03
C ILE A 74 25.47 2.80 -6.27
N ALA A 75 26.56 2.03 -6.24
CA ALA A 75 26.63 0.77 -5.48
C ALA A 75 26.49 1.02 -3.98
N ASP A 76 27.21 2.01 -3.43
CA ASP A 76 27.15 2.39 -2.02
C ASP A 76 25.73 2.87 -1.64
N GLU A 77 25.07 3.66 -2.49
CA GLU A 77 23.69 4.10 -2.31
C GLU A 77 22.72 2.91 -2.32
N LEU A 78 22.91 1.95 -3.24
CA LEU A 78 22.07 0.75 -3.31
C LEU A 78 22.21 -0.12 -2.05
N GLU A 79 23.41 -0.24 -1.50
CA GLU A 79 23.67 -0.95 -0.25
C GLU A 79 22.98 -0.28 0.95
N ASP A 80 23.07 1.04 1.05
CA ASP A 80 22.39 1.82 2.10
C ASP A 80 20.86 1.68 1.99
N LEU A 81 20.30 1.82 0.78
CA LEU A 81 18.87 1.64 0.54
C LEU A 81 18.40 0.22 0.86
N ASN A 82 19.17 -0.80 0.48
CA ASN A 82 18.86 -2.19 0.84
C ASN A 82 18.91 -2.40 2.36
N SER A 83 19.84 -1.75 3.06
CA SER A 83 19.94 -1.82 4.51
C SER A 83 18.71 -1.17 5.17
N GLN A 84 18.35 0.04 4.76
CA GLN A 84 17.18 0.77 5.25
C GLN A 84 15.87 -0.01 5.01
N LEU A 85 15.71 -0.59 3.82
CA LEU A 85 14.55 -1.40 3.49
C LEU A 85 14.54 -2.74 4.24
N SER A 86 15.70 -3.37 4.45
CA SER A 86 15.81 -4.62 5.24
C SER A 86 15.39 -4.42 6.70
N PHE A 87 15.78 -3.29 7.31
CA PHE A 87 15.29 -2.93 8.65
C PHE A 87 13.77 -2.66 8.63
N ALA A 88 13.27 -1.94 7.63
CA ALA A 88 11.83 -1.68 7.52
C ALA A 88 10.99 -2.94 7.28
N VAL A 89 11.47 -3.90 6.47
CA VAL A 89 10.82 -5.19 6.20
C VAL A 89 10.83 -6.10 7.42
N LYS A 90 11.92 -6.11 8.20
CA LYS A 90 11.97 -6.83 9.48
C LYS A 90 10.97 -6.29 10.50
N ASP A 91 10.80 -4.97 10.53
CA ASP A 91 9.90 -4.33 11.48
C ASP A 91 8.43 -4.34 11.01
N ARG A 92 8.15 -4.36 9.69
CA ARG A 92 6.80 -4.24 9.13
C ARG A 92 6.57 -5.10 7.87
N PRO A 93 6.67 -6.44 7.95
CA PRO A 93 6.64 -7.31 6.77
C PRO A 93 5.36 -7.18 5.92
N ALA A 94 4.22 -6.91 6.54
CA ALA A 94 2.93 -6.78 5.83
C ALA A 94 2.77 -5.45 5.07
N SER A 95 3.59 -4.43 5.34
CA SER A 95 3.58 -3.20 4.53
C SER A 95 4.10 -3.41 3.10
N PHE A 96 4.83 -4.51 2.86
CA PHE A 96 5.54 -4.79 1.62
C PHE A 96 4.91 -5.93 0.79
N GLY A 97 4.05 -6.75 1.40
CA GLY A 97 3.34 -7.82 0.71
C GLY A 97 2.12 -7.31 -0.05
N ASP A 98 1.87 -7.89 -1.22
CA ASP A 98 0.60 -7.72 -1.94
C ASP A 98 -0.46 -8.76 -1.52
N ASN A 99 -0.16 -9.59 -0.52
CA ASN A 99 -1.00 -10.71 -0.07
C ASN A 99 -2.19 -10.28 0.80
N LEU A 100 -2.22 -9.03 1.28
CA LEU A 100 -3.36 -8.51 2.01
C LEU A 100 -4.55 -8.28 1.06
N SER A 101 -5.66 -8.95 1.35
CA SER A 101 -6.94 -8.79 0.69
C SER A 101 -7.96 -8.09 1.59
N LEU A 102 -8.91 -7.39 0.99
CA LEU A 102 -10.06 -6.81 1.69
C LEU A 102 -11.32 -7.49 1.16
N ARG A 103 -12.06 -8.15 2.04
CA ARG A 103 -13.31 -8.82 1.72
C ARG A 103 -14.46 -8.10 2.43
N PRO A 104 -15.66 -7.96 1.82
CA PRO A 104 -16.83 -7.42 2.50
C PRO A 104 -17.14 -8.18 3.80
N PHE A 105 -17.47 -7.43 4.84
CA PHE A 105 -17.83 -7.95 6.15
C PHE A 105 -19.12 -8.79 6.11
N SER A 106 -19.08 -9.97 6.72
CA SER A 106 -20.22 -10.86 6.92
C SER A 106 -20.58 -10.91 8.40
N GLY A 107 -21.80 -10.53 8.78
CA GLY A 107 -22.24 -10.58 10.18
C GLY A 107 -22.23 -11.99 10.79
N ALA A 108 -22.37 -13.04 9.96
CA ALA A 108 -22.32 -14.42 10.41
C ALA A 108 -20.88 -14.92 10.58
N ASP A 109 -20.02 -14.65 9.59
CA ASP A 109 -18.68 -15.23 9.55
C ASP A 109 -17.65 -14.40 10.32
N ASP A 110 -17.88 -13.09 10.45
CA ASP A 110 -16.90 -12.10 10.95
C ASP A 110 -17.28 -11.52 12.33
N ARG A 111 -18.20 -12.19 13.03
CA ARG A 111 -18.59 -11.84 14.41
C ARG A 111 -17.40 -11.86 15.37
N ASP A 112 -16.47 -12.79 15.17
CA ASP A 112 -15.27 -12.97 16.00
C ASP A 112 -14.35 -11.74 15.96
N ILE A 113 -13.97 -11.29 14.77
CA ILE A 113 -13.07 -10.12 14.62
C ILE A 113 -13.76 -8.83 15.06
N PHE A 114 -15.06 -8.70 14.80
CA PHE A 114 -15.81 -7.53 15.26
C PHE A 114 -15.97 -7.49 16.78
N ALA A 115 -16.15 -8.64 17.43
CA ALA A 115 -16.14 -8.74 18.89
C ALA A 115 -14.79 -8.28 19.47
N THR A 116 -13.67 -8.76 18.93
CA THR A 116 -12.33 -8.36 19.38
C THR A 116 -12.11 -6.86 19.19
N ARG A 117 -12.49 -6.32 18.04
CA ARG A 117 -12.42 -4.87 17.79
C ARG A 117 -13.25 -4.08 18.78
N THR A 118 -14.46 -4.54 19.08
CA THR A 118 -15.38 -3.85 19.98
C THR A 118 -14.86 -3.85 21.41
N ALA A 119 -14.28 -4.96 21.86
CA ALA A 119 -13.65 -5.05 23.17
C ALA A 119 -12.39 -4.17 23.29
N ASP A 120 -11.56 -4.10 22.24
CA ASP A 120 -10.33 -3.31 22.23
C ASP A 120 -10.59 -1.80 22.11
N VAL A 121 -11.56 -1.38 21.29
CA VAL A 121 -11.86 0.05 21.08
C VAL A 121 -12.86 0.60 22.11
N GLY A 122 -13.79 -0.23 22.59
CA GLY A 122 -14.84 0.17 23.55
C GLY A 122 -15.94 1.09 22.98
N ALA A 123 -15.79 1.56 21.75
CA ALA A 123 -16.77 2.38 21.04
C ALA A 123 -17.50 1.58 19.97
N SER A 124 -18.65 2.08 19.53
CA SER A 124 -19.42 1.52 18.41
C SER A 124 -18.59 1.37 17.13
N GLY A 125 -19.03 0.47 16.26
CA GLY A 125 -18.41 0.27 14.95
C GLY A 125 -18.67 1.43 14.00
N ASP A 126 -19.79 2.13 14.21
CA ASP A 126 -20.41 3.15 13.34
C ASP A 126 -19.74 4.54 13.37
N GLY A 127 -18.57 4.67 14.00
CA GLY A 127 -17.77 5.90 13.96
C GLY A 127 -18.29 7.06 14.80
N SER A 128 -19.47 6.94 15.42
CA SER A 128 -20.06 8.00 16.26
C SER A 128 -19.31 8.24 17.58
N GLY A 129 -18.46 7.29 18.00
CA GLY A 129 -17.72 7.36 19.26
C GLY A 129 -18.56 7.07 20.50
N ARG A 130 -19.84 6.68 20.32
CA ARG A 130 -20.67 6.18 21.42
C ARG A 130 -20.10 4.89 21.98
N ALA A 131 -20.40 4.58 23.23
CA ALA A 131 -20.04 3.28 23.81
C ALA A 131 -20.70 2.14 23.00
N ALA A 132 -19.98 1.03 22.84
CA ALA A 132 -20.52 -0.11 22.12
C ALA A 132 -21.73 -0.70 22.84
N GLY A 133 -22.79 -1.00 22.07
CA GLY A 133 -23.96 -1.73 22.54
C GLY A 133 -23.74 -3.25 22.55
N ASP A 134 -24.85 -4.00 22.58
CA ASP A 134 -24.81 -5.44 22.34
C ASP A 134 -24.23 -5.74 20.95
N LEU A 135 -23.45 -6.82 20.86
CA LEU A 135 -22.70 -7.15 19.65
C LEU A 135 -23.62 -7.45 18.46
N ASP A 136 -24.73 -8.17 18.69
CA ASP A 136 -25.62 -8.56 17.60
C ASP A 136 -26.43 -7.34 17.11
N ASP A 137 -26.78 -6.42 18.03
CA ASP A 137 -27.41 -5.14 17.70
C ASP A 137 -26.44 -4.22 16.93
N GLU A 138 -25.17 -4.15 17.31
CA GLU A 138 -24.14 -3.39 16.60
C GLU A 138 -23.90 -3.96 15.19
N ILE A 139 -23.83 -5.28 15.03
CA ILE A 139 -23.71 -5.94 13.72
C ILE A 139 -24.93 -5.63 12.86
N LYS A 140 -26.14 -5.73 13.43
CA LYS A 140 -27.38 -5.44 12.71
C LYS A 140 -27.45 -3.98 12.27
N ALA A 141 -27.08 -3.04 13.14
CA ALA A 141 -27.04 -1.62 12.81
C ALA A 141 -26.02 -1.33 11.70
N ALA A 142 -24.83 -1.95 11.77
CA ALA A 142 -23.80 -1.84 10.76
C ALA A 142 -24.27 -2.32 9.40
N LEU A 143 -24.82 -3.54 9.33
CA LEU A 143 -25.35 -4.12 8.10
C LEU A 143 -26.52 -3.28 7.54
N GLY A 144 -27.33 -2.68 8.41
CA GLY A 144 -28.37 -1.73 8.01
C GLY A 144 -27.81 -0.55 7.23
N ARG A 145 -26.72 0.07 7.71
CA ARG A 145 -26.04 1.18 7.03
C ARG A 145 -25.35 0.75 5.74
N VAL A 146 -24.79 -0.46 5.71
CA VAL A 146 -24.20 -1.03 4.48
C VAL A 146 -25.28 -1.23 3.42
N ASN A 147 -26.44 -1.77 3.78
CA ASN A 147 -27.57 -1.95 2.87
C ASN A 147 -28.19 -0.62 2.41
N ALA A 148 -28.08 0.43 3.23
CA ALA A 148 -28.51 1.79 2.89
C ALA A 148 -27.48 2.56 2.05
N GLU A 149 -26.35 1.94 1.68
CA GLU A 149 -25.24 2.57 0.95
C GLU A 149 -24.62 3.76 1.72
N GLU A 150 -24.73 3.77 3.04
CA GLU A 150 -24.18 4.82 3.91
C GLU A 150 -22.81 4.41 4.50
N ALA A 151 -22.45 3.13 4.38
CA ALA A 151 -21.20 2.60 4.88
C ALA A 151 -20.74 1.38 4.06
N VAL A 152 -19.44 1.09 4.11
CA VAL A 152 -18.87 -0.18 3.65
C VAL A 152 -17.85 -0.67 4.67
N TRP A 153 -17.97 -1.93 5.06
CA TRP A 153 -17.10 -2.54 6.05
C TRP A 153 -16.38 -3.72 5.40
N PHE A 154 -15.06 -3.77 5.57
CA PHE A 154 -14.21 -4.84 5.07
C PHE A 154 -13.47 -5.52 6.21
N VAL A 155 -13.23 -6.82 6.04
CA VAL A 155 -12.25 -7.58 6.81
C VAL A 155 -10.97 -7.62 6.01
N ALA A 156 -9.85 -7.29 6.67
CA ALA A 156 -8.52 -7.41 6.10
C ALA A 156 -8.00 -8.82 6.41
N GLU A 157 -7.66 -9.57 5.36
CA GLU A 157 -7.20 -10.96 5.45
C GLU A 157 -5.84 -11.14 4.76
N GLU A 158 -4.91 -11.83 5.44
CA GLU A 158 -3.66 -12.31 4.87
C GLU A 158 -3.54 -13.81 5.14
N ASP A 159 -3.34 -14.60 4.09
CA ASP A 159 -3.23 -16.08 4.15
C ASP A 159 -4.38 -16.76 4.94
N GLY A 160 -5.59 -16.19 4.85
CA GLY A 160 -6.80 -16.68 5.53
C GLY A 160 -6.94 -16.23 7.00
N ALA A 161 -5.97 -15.50 7.55
CA ALA A 161 -6.06 -14.92 8.88
C ALA A 161 -6.70 -13.53 8.83
N LYS A 162 -7.66 -13.26 9.73
CA LYS A 162 -8.31 -11.94 9.85
C LYS A 162 -7.41 -11.00 10.67
N VAL A 163 -6.69 -10.12 9.99
CA VAL A 163 -5.65 -9.27 10.60
C VAL A 163 -6.15 -7.87 10.97
N GLY A 164 -7.33 -7.48 10.50
CA GLY A 164 -7.92 -6.17 10.81
C GLY A 164 -9.27 -5.94 10.15
N MET A 165 -9.78 -4.72 10.32
CA MET A 165 -11.03 -4.25 9.73
C MET A 165 -10.84 -2.85 9.15
N VAL A 166 -11.54 -2.58 8.04
CA VAL A 166 -11.60 -1.27 7.40
C VAL A 166 -13.06 -0.80 7.36
N PHE A 167 -13.30 0.41 7.82
CA PHE A 167 -14.61 1.03 7.88
C PHE A 167 -14.61 2.26 6.98
N GLY A 168 -15.45 2.28 5.96
CA GLY A 168 -15.74 3.47 5.16
C GLY A 168 -17.13 3.95 5.50
N GLU A 169 -17.28 5.22 5.89
CA GLU A 169 -18.58 5.81 6.20
C GLU A 169 -18.81 7.08 5.41
N LEU A 170 -19.95 7.15 4.73
CA LEU A 170 -20.37 8.32 3.99
C LEU A 170 -20.93 9.36 4.95
N VAL A 171 -20.21 10.47 5.12
CA VAL A 171 -20.63 11.59 5.97
C VAL A 171 -20.34 12.89 5.22
N GLY A 172 -21.37 13.72 5.04
CA GLY A 172 -21.19 15.05 4.43
C GLY A 172 -20.68 15.04 2.98
N GLY A 173 -20.89 13.93 2.24
CA GLY A 173 -20.38 13.78 0.88
C GLY A 173 -18.92 13.33 0.79
N GLU A 174 -18.32 12.93 1.92
CA GLU A 174 -16.99 12.31 1.98
C GLU A 174 -17.08 10.91 2.58
N VAL A 175 -16.21 10.00 2.13
CA VAL A 175 -16.03 8.70 2.77
C VAL A 175 -14.93 8.82 3.82
N ASN A 176 -15.32 8.79 5.09
CA ASN A 176 -14.39 8.72 6.20
C ASN A 176 -13.89 7.29 6.36
N VAL A 177 -12.59 7.09 6.17
CA VAL A 177 -11.93 5.79 6.27
C VAL A 177 -11.27 5.64 7.62
N ARG A 178 -11.66 4.58 8.34
CA ARG A 178 -11.05 4.17 9.61
C ARG A 178 -10.52 2.75 9.47
N ILE A 179 -9.31 2.53 9.98
CA ILE A 179 -8.66 1.22 9.93
C ILE A 179 -8.37 0.79 11.35
N TRP A 180 -8.77 -0.44 11.66
CA TRP A 180 -8.42 -1.10 12.90
C TRP A 180 -7.57 -2.32 12.59
N VAL A 181 -6.44 -2.45 13.28
CA VAL A 181 -5.56 -3.62 13.18
C VAL A 181 -5.70 -4.43 14.46
N HIS A 182 -5.94 -5.72 14.28
CA HIS A 182 -6.08 -6.66 15.39
C HIS A 182 -4.86 -6.59 16.32
N PRO A 183 -5.02 -6.56 17.66
CA PRO A 183 -3.94 -6.29 18.61
C PRO A 183 -2.69 -7.16 18.38
N GLU A 184 -2.87 -8.45 18.12
CA GLU A 184 -1.77 -9.40 17.89
C GLU A 184 -0.98 -9.14 16.60
N TYR A 185 -1.58 -8.44 15.63
CA TYR A 185 -1.01 -8.13 14.32
C TYR A 185 -0.50 -6.69 14.24
N ARG A 186 -0.60 -5.89 15.32
CA ARG A 186 -0.10 -4.51 15.36
C ARG A 186 1.40 -4.46 15.13
N HIS A 187 1.83 -3.28 14.67
CA HIS A 187 3.22 -2.98 14.35
C HIS A 187 3.83 -3.79 13.20
N ARG A 188 3.07 -4.68 12.54
CA ARG A 188 3.56 -5.49 11.39
C ARG A 188 3.33 -4.85 10.01
N GLY A 189 2.69 -3.68 9.96
CA GLY A 189 2.47 -2.94 8.70
C GLY A 189 1.06 -3.02 8.09
N TYR A 190 0.15 -3.82 8.68
CA TYR A 190 -1.20 -4.02 8.13
C TYR A 190 -2.03 -2.75 8.01
N GLY A 191 -1.81 -1.73 8.86
CA GLY A 191 -2.53 -0.46 8.74
C GLY A 191 -2.25 0.25 7.41
N THR A 192 -0.99 0.27 6.98
CA THR A 192 -0.57 0.86 5.70
C THR A 192 -1.05 0.02 4.52
N ALA A 193 -0.92 -1.30 4.63
CA ALA A 193 -1.37 -2.21 3.58
C ALA A 193 -2.89 -2.15 3.37
N ALA A 194 -3.67 -2.13 4.45
CA ALA A 194 -5.11 -1.98 4.40
C ALA A 194 -5.51 -0.62 3.81
N LEU A 195 -4.79 0.45 4.14
CA LEU A 195 -5.05 1.77 3.56
C LEU A 195 -4.82 1.77 2.04
N ARG A 196 -3.72 1.20 1.57
CA ARG A 196 -3.41 1.09 0.14
C ARG A 196 -4.49 0.32 -0.62
N ARG A 197 -4.97 -0.79 -0.07
CA ARG A 197 -6.04 -1.61 -0.67
C ARG A 197 -7.41 -0.91 -0.62
N SER A 198 -7.70 -0.21 0.47
CA SER A 198 -9.02 0.41 0.68
C SER A 198 -9.41 1.41 -0.42
N ARG A 199 -8.44 2.11 -1.01
CA ARG A 199 -8.69 3.07 -2.11
C ARG A 199 -9.35 2.39 -3.32
N SER A 200 -8.83 1.24 -3.74
CA SER A 200 -9.36 0.54 -4.92
C SER A 200 -10.71 -0.10 -4.64
N GLU A 201 -10.87 -0.71 -3.47
CA GLU A 201 -12.12 -1.38 -3.10
C GLU A 201 -13.25 -0.38 -2.87
N MET A 202 -13.02 0.71 -2.13
CA MET A 202 -14.06 1.68 -1.81
C MET A 202 -14.57 2.45 -3.03
N ALA A 203 -13.74 2.63 -4.06
CA ALA A 203 -14.17 3.26 -5.31
C ALA A 203 -15.29 2.47 -6.03
N SER A 204 -15.41 1.16 -5.77
CA SER A 204 -16.51 0.35 -6.31
C SER A 204 -17.85 0.59 -5.61
N TYR A 205 -17.82 0.98 -4.33
CA TYR A 205 -19.00 1.25 -3.51
C TYR A 205 -19.40 2.74 -3.54
N PHE A 206 -18.41 3.64 -3.63
CA PHE A 206 -18.61 5.09 -3.60
C PHE A 206 -17.93 5.75 -4.81
N PRO A 207 -18.49 5.58 -6.02
CA PRO A 207 -17.89 6.14 -7.23
C PRO A 207 -17.88 7.67 -7.16
N ALA A 208 -16.72 8.27 -7.46
CA ALA A 208 -16.50 9.71 -7.48
C ALA A 208 -16.70 10.45 -6.15
N VAL A 209 -16.72 9.76 -5.02
CA VAL A 209 -16.79 10.38 -3.68
C VAL A 209 -15.36 10.57 -3.12
N PRO A 210 -15.01 11.76 -2.60
CA PRO A 210 -13.72 11.98 -1.93
C PRO A 210 -13.55 11.05 -0.73
N MET A 211 -12.36 10.45 -0.60
CA MET A 211 -12.00 9.62 0.53
C MET A 211 -11.10 10.40 1.49
N VAL A 212 -11.45 10.41 2.77
CA VAL A 212 -10.71 11.12 3.81
C VAL A 212 -10.28 10.14 4.90
N VAL A 213 -8.98 10.15 5.19
CA VAL A 213 -8.38 9.36 6.26
C VAL A 213 -7.98 10.34 7.36
N ARG A 214 -8.56 10.19 8.54
CA ARG A 214 -8.31 11.08 9.68
C ARG A 214 -7.54 10.34 10.77
N ALA A 215 -6.66 11.06 11.46
CA ALA A 215 -6.03 10.55 12.67
C ALA A 215 -7.09 10.34 13.77
N PRO A 216 -6.91 9.36 14.68
CA PRO A 216 -7.82 9.16 15.80
C PRO A 216 -8.05 10.46 16.58
N GLY A 217 -9.32 10.87 16.74
CA GLY A 217 -9.72 12.08 17.46
C GLY A 217 -9.88 13.36 16.60
N ALA A 218 -9.57 13.33 15.30
CA ALA A 218 -9.87 14.45 14.41
C ALA A 218 -11.34 14.43 13.98
N THR A 219 -12.07 15.52 14.23
CA THR A 219 -13.47 15.67 13.82
C THR A 219 -13.62 15.93 12.32
N PRO A 220 -14.74 15.49 11.71
CA PRO A 220 -15.15 15.96 10.40
C PRO A 220 -15.31 17.49 10.43
N SER A 221 -14.89 18.13 9.35
CA SER A 221 -15.08 19.58 9.11
C SER A 221 -16.43 19.85 8.49
#